data_AF-A0A6L2LJC4-F1
#
_entry.id   AF-A0A6L2LJC4-F1
#
_cell.length_a   1.000
_cell.length_b   1.000
_cell.length_c   1.000
_cell.angle_alpha   90.00
_cell.angle_beta   90.00
_cell.angle_gamma   90.00
#
_symmetry.space_group_name_H-M   'P 1'
#
loop_
_entity.id
_entity.type
_entity.pdbx_description
1 polymer ?
#
loop_
_entity_poly.entity_id
_entity_poly.type
_entity_poly.pdbx_seq_one_letter_code
_entity_poly.pdbx_strand_id
1 'polypeptide(L)'
;MYENRKSLQQSSILKSLATWGKDDGITTLVKSMLDGSWLGSLGQGGGDFIEERTIGNTNIKQCLHKVADGHFTAAVKVLSSSGVAPYYDDTIKALEAKRPYKPPPTMPSNTFSVPPLVAETDCIFGCLKSFPTGTSYGRDGLRAQHILDALRGEGSATAIDLLKTITSVINFWLARMCSPILAEFVASAPLTPLFKQDNGVRPIAIGTIWRRLVSMCGSQFNRSWTP
;
A
#
# COMPACT_ATOMS: atom_id res chain seq x y z
N MET A 1 -12.90 8.77 35.57
CA MET A 1 -12.83 9.63 34.36
C MET A 1 -12.56 8.72 33.18
N TYR A 2 -13.47 8.66 32.21
CA TYR A 2 -13.34 7.77 31.05
C TYR A 2 -12.49 8.49 29.99
N GLU A 3 -11.31 7.98 29.68
CA GLU A 3 -10.50 8.54 28.59
C GLU A 3 -11.17 8.24 27.24
N ASN A 4 -11.42 9.28 26.46
CA ASN A 4 -12.04 9.16 25.15
C ASN A 4 -11.03 8.51 24.18
N ARG A 5 -11.49 7.61 23.31
CA ARG A 5 -10.68 6.93 22.29
C ARG A 5 -9.77 7.88 21.49
N LYS A 6 -10.20 9.11 21.25
CA LYS A 6 -9.39 10.16 20.60
C LYS A 6 -8.17 10.59 21.44
N SER A 7 -8.30 10.75 22.75
CA SER A 7 -7.18 11.16 23.62
C SER A 7 -6.13 10.06 23.74
N LEU A 8 -6.57 8.79 23.82
CA LEU A 8 -5.68 7.62 23.80
C LEU A 8 -4.90 7.53 22.49
N GLN A 9 -5.55 7.75 21.35
CA GLN A 9 -4.88 7.77 20.05
C GLN A 9 -3.86 8.90 19.94
N GLN A 10 -4.21 10.11 20.37
CA GLN A 10 -3.29 11.25 20.37
C GLN A 10 -2.07 11.01 21.25
N SER A 11 -2.27 10.49 22.47
CA SER A 11 -1.18 10.13 23.38
C SER A 11 -0.26 9.06 22.79
N SER A 12 -0.84 8.03 22.15
CA SER A 12 -0.07 6.99 21.46
C SER A 12 0.76 7.56 20.31
N ILE A 13 0.19 8.44 19.49
CA ILE A 13 0.89 9.07 18.36
C ILE A 13 2.05 9.93 18.87
N LEU A 14 1.80 10.77 19.88
CA LEU A 14 2.82 11.65 20.45
C LEU A 14 3.98 10.84 21.07
N LYS A 15 3.67 9.72 21.73
CA LYS A 15 4.67 8.82 22.28
C LYS A 15 5.54 8.19 21.18
N SER A 16 4.93 7.73 20.09
CA SER A 16 5.66 7.17 18.95
C SER A 16 6.55 8.21 18.25
N LEU A 17 6.06 9.45 18.10
CA LEU A 17 6.84 10.56 17.53
C LEU A 17 8.02 10.94 18.43
N ALA A 18 7.82 10.96 19.75
CA ALA A 18 8.91 11.20 20.70
C ALA A 18 9.97 10.08 20.71
N THR A 19 9.57 8.83 20.47
CA THR A 19 10.51 7.72 20.28
C THR A 19 11.28 7.84 18.97
N TRP A 20 10.63 8.30 17.88
CA TRP A 20 11.28 8.51 16.60
C TRP A 20 12.39 9.58 16.69
N GLY A 21 12.19 10.68 17.41
CA GLY A 21 13.17 11.76 17.51
C GLY A 21 14.47 11.46 18.26
N LYS A 22 14.73 10.23 18.69
CA LYS A 22 15.96 9.80 19.38
C LYS A 22 16.92 9.08 18.43
N ASP A 23 18.20 9.09 18.76
CA ASP A 23 19.19 8.22 18.10
C ASP A 23 18.76 6.75 18.24
N ASP A 24 18.75 6.00 17.13
CA ASP A 24 18.18 4.65 16.98
C ASP A 24 16.66 4.51 17.17
N GLY A 25 15.93 5.61 17.38
CA GLY A 25 14.50 5.64 17.66
C GLY A 25 13.62 4.95 16.62
N ILE A 26 14.01 5.04 15.33
CA ILE A 26 13.35 4.31 14.23
C ILE A 26 13.49 2.81 14.42
N THR A 27 14.69 2.32 14.75
CA THR A 27 14.93 0.88 14.90
C THR A 27 14.19 0.33 16.12
N THR A 28 14.11 1.10 17.22
CA THR A 28 13.32 0.74 18.40
C THR A 28 11.83 0.71 18.08
N LEU A 29 11.32 1.69 17.33
CA LEU A 29 9.92 1.73 16.94
C LEU A 29 9.57 0.55 16.03
N VAL A 30 10.38 0.27 15.02
CA VAL A 30 10.19 -0.86 14.10
C VAL A 30 10.26 -2.19 14.85
N LYS A 31 11.23 -2.39 15.75
CA LYS A 31 11.30 -3.58 16.61
C LYS A 31 10.04 -3.72 17.46
N SER A 32 9.60 -2.64 18.13
CA SER A 32 8.36 -2.69 18.94
C SER A 32 7.09 -2.97 18.15
N MET A 33 7.03 -2.56 16.86
CA MET A 33 5.92 -2.88 15.96
C MET A 33 5.97 -4.34 15.50
N LEU A 34 7.17 -4.88 15.26
CA LEU A 34 7.39 -6.27 14.85
C LEU A 34 7.22 -7.25 16.03
N ASP A 35 7.57 -6.84 17.24
CA ASP A 35 7.47 -7.62 18.50
C ASP A 35 6.02 -7.76 19.01
N GLY A 36 5.03 -7.38 18.19
CA GLY A 36 3.65 -7.83 18.35
C GLY A 36 2.80 -7.09 19.39
N SER A 37 3.34 -6.10 20.12
CA SER A 37 2.54 -5.25 21.01
C SER A 37 1.41 -4.49 20.28
N TRP A 38 1.58 -4.23 18.98
CA TRP A 38 0.55 -3.64 18.12
C TRP A 38 -0.21 -4.68 17.28
N LEU A 39 0.31 -5.92 17.20
CA LEU A 39 -0.29 -7.04 16.47
C LEU A 39 -1.32 -7.80 17.33
N GLY A 40 -1.52 -7.44 18.59
CA GLY A 40 -2.62 -7.94 19.42
C GLY A 40 -4.03 -7.58 18.90
N SER A 41 -4.13 -6.67 17.91
CA SER A 41 -5.40 -6.34 17.23
C SER A 41 -5.50 -6.89 15.81
N LEU A 42 -4.49 -7.61 15.31
CA LEU A 42 -4.57 -8.32 14.01
C LEU A 42 -4.63 -9.82 14.28
N GLY A 43 -5.82 -10.26 14.71
CA GLY A 43 -6.25 -11.64 14.97
C GLY A 43 -5.25 -12.76 14.70
N GLN A 44 -4.51 -13.14 15.75
CA GLN A 44 -4.12 -14.53 15.95
C GLN A 44 -5.39 -15.32 16.28
N GLY A 45 -5.78 -16.21 15.38
CA GLY A 45 -6.85 -17.17 15.59
C GLY A 45 -6.43 -18.50 14.98
N GLY A 46 -5.48 -19.18 15.64
CA GLY A 46 -5.37 -20.63 15.53
C GLY A 46 -6.53 -21.24 16.30
N GLY A 47 -7.30 -22.09 15.63
CA GLY A 47 -8.45 -22.78 16.21
C GLY A 47 -9.34 -23.35 15.10
N ASP A 48 -9.35 -24.67 15.01
CA ASP A 48 -10.23 -25.46 14.15
C ASP A 48 -11.73 -25.13 14.37
N PHE A 49 -12.52 -25.38 13.32
CA PHE A 49 -13.99 -25.43 13.24
C PHE A 49 -14.78 -24.10 13.25
N ILE A 50 -15.27 -23.70 12.06
CA ILE A 50 -16.69 -23.49 11.66
C ILE A 50 -16.69 -22.84 10.26
N GLU A 51 -17.02 -23.63 9.23
CA GLU A 51 -16.80 -23.30 7.81
C GLU A 51 -17.83 -22.36 7.16
N GLU A 52 -19.00 -22.12 7.77
CA GLU A 52 -20.08 -21.36 7.10
C GLU A 52 -20.30 -19.94 7.65
N ARG A 53 -19.88 -19.67 8.89
CA ARG A 53 -20.12 -18.37 9.59
C ARG A 53 -19.03 -17.32 9.32
N THR A 54 -17.95 -17.69 8.64
CA THR A 54 -16.71 -16.91 8.55
C THR A 54 -16.70 -15.94 7.37
N ILE A 55 -17.39 -16.27 6.26
CA ILE A 55 -17.50 -15.41 5.07
C ILE A 55 -18.31 -14.14 5.37
N GLY A 56 -19.39 -14.26 6.15
CA GLY A 56 -20.14 -13.09 6.64
C GLY A 56 -19.29 -12.18 7.53
N ASN A 57 -18.33 -12.75 8.27
CA ASN A 57 -17.52 -12.02 9.24
C ASN A 57 -16.38 -11.20 8.58
N THR A 58 -15.80 -11.68 7.46
CA THR A 58 -14.70 -10.97 6.78
C THR A 58 -15.19 -9.73 6.03
N ASN A 59 -16.31 -9.82 5.30
CA ASN A 59 -16.89 -8.66 4.61
C ASN A 59 -17.38 -7.60 5.60
N ILE A 60 -17.95 -8.01 6.74
CA ILE A 60 -18.34 -7.07 7.81
C ILE A 60 -17.11 -6.35 8.36
N LYS A 61 -16.03 -7.07 8.69
CA LYS A 61 -14.77 -6.44 9.15
C LYS A 61 -14.23 -5.45 8.11
N GLN A 62 -14.17 -5.84 6.84
CA GLN A 62 -13.72 -4.96 5.76
C GLN A 62 -14.63 -3.74 5.59
N CYS A 63 -15.94 -3.92 5.69
CA CYS A 63 -16.92 -2.83 5.68
C CYS A 63 -16.64 -1.84 6.81
N LEU A 64 -16.46 -2.32 8.05
CA LEU A 64 -16.13 -1.49 9.20
C LEU A 64 -14.83 -0.70 9.00
N HIS A 65 -13.79 -1.32 8.44
CA HIS A 65 -12.56 -0.62 8.09
C HIS A 65 -12.80 0.46 7.02
N LYS A 66 -13.59 0.18 5.98
CA LYS A 66 -13.92 1.17 4.95
C LYS A 66 -14.74 2.33 5.51
N VAL A 67 -15.66 2.07 6.44
CA VAL A 67 -16.41 3.11 7.17
C VAL A 67 -15.47 3.97 8.03
N ALA A 68 -14.55 3.35 8.77
CA ALA A 68 -13.57 4.07 9.57
C ALA A 68 -12.66 4.98 8.72
N ASP A 69 -12.35 4.55 7.50
CA ASP A 69 -11.59 5.33 6.51
C ASP A 69 -12.45 6.39 5.78
N GLY A 70 -13.76 6.50 6.05
CA GLY A 70 -14.68 7.42 5.37
C GLY A 70 -15.11 7.00 3.95
N HIS A 71 -14.82 5.76 3.55
CA HIS A 71 -15.14 5.22 2.22
C HIS A 71 -16.51 4.50 2.20
N PHE A 72 -17.60 5.24 2.46
CA PHE A 72 -18.94 4.67 2.60
C PHE A 72 -19.42 3.89 1.36
N THR A 73 -19.23 4.44 0.16
CA THR A 73 -19.59 3.75 -1.10
C THR A 73 -18.83 2.43 -1.26
N ALA A 74 -17.55 2.38 -0.89
CA ALA A 74 -16.78 1.15 -0.92
C ALA A 74 -17.25 0.16 0.15
N ALA A 75 -17.62 0.64 1.33
CA ALA A 75 -18.14 -0.18 2.41
C ALA A 75 -19.42 -0.93 2.00
N VAL A 76 -20.38 -0.23 1.37
CA VAL A 76 -21.60 -0.85 0.84
C VAL A 76 -21.29 -1.90 -0.23
N LYS A 77 -20.38 -1.60 -1.16
CA LYS A 77 -19.96 -2.56 -2.20
C LYS A 77 -19.34 -3.83 -1.60
N VAL A 78 -18.56 -3.69 -0.53
CA VAL A 78 -17.96 -4.84 0.16
C VAL A 78 -19.02 -5.74 0.78
N LEU A 79 -20.06 -5.17 1.42
CA LEU A 79 -21.14 -5.94 2.02
C LEU A 79 -21.90 -6.80 1.00
N SER A 80 -22.09 -6.28 -0.23
CA SER A 80 -22.78 -7.00 -1.30
C SER A 80 -21.84 -7.87 -2.16
N SER A 81 -20.55 -7.98 -1.81
CA SER A 81 -19.59 -8.75 -2.60
C SER A 81 -19.55 -10.22 -2.18
N SER A 82 -19.11 -11.09 -3.09
CA SER A 82 -18.80 -12.50 -2.78
C SER A 82 -17.61 -12.66 -1.81
N GLY A 83 -16.87 -11.57 -1.53
CA GLY A 83 -15.79 -11.53 -0.57
C GLY A 83 -14.43 -11.99 -1.09
N VAL A 84 -13.50 -12.14 -0.14
CA VAL A 84 -12.13 -12.61 -0.38
C VAL A 84 -12.10 -14.12 -0.15
N ALA A 85 -11.48 -14.85 -1.08
CA ALA A 85 -11.29 -16.28 -0.94
C ALA A 85 -10.38 -16.58 0.26
N PRO A 86 -10.75 -17.54 1.11
CA PRO A 86 -9.95 -17.92 2.27
C PRO A 86 -8.62 -18.53 1.82
N TYR A 87 -7.65 -18.48 2.73
CA TYR A 87 -6.31 -19.03 2.50
C TYR A 87 -6.33 -20.55 2.72
N TYR A 88 -6.83 -21.28 1.73
CA TYR A 88 -6.84 -22.74 1.67
C TYR A 88 -6.05 -23.24 0.46
N ASP A 89 -5.65 -24.51 0.49
CA ASP A 89 -4.87 -25.14 -0.59
C ASP A 89 -5.56 -25.01 -1.95
N ASP A 90 -6.89 -25.12 -2.00
CA ASP A 90 -7.65 -24.96 -3.25
C ASP A 90 -7.57 -23.54 -3.81
N THR A 91 -7.59 -22.52 -2.94
CA THR A 91 -7.38 -21.13 -3.36
C THR A 91 -5.95 -20.94 -3.89
N ILE A 92 -4.95 -21.51 -3.23
CA ILE A 92 -3.54 -21.44 -3.67
C ILE A 92 -3.38 -22.11 -5.04
N LYS A 93 -3.88 -23.33 -5.21
CA LYS A 93 -3.87 -24.04 -6.50
C LYS A 93 -4.58 -23.24 -7.59
N ALA A 94 -5.74 -22.64 -7.28
CA ALA A 94 -6.47 -21.81 -8.23
C ALA A 94 -5.72 -20.52 -8.61
N LEU A 95 -4.91 -19.97 -7.71
CA LEU A 95 -4.02 -18.84 -7.98
C LEU A 95 -2.81 -19.25 -8.83
N GLU A 96 -2.18 -20.37 -8.51
CA GLU A 96 -1.03 -20.92 -9.25
C GLU A 96 -1.41 -21.29 -10.69
N ALA A 97 -2.57 -21.94 -10.88
CA ALA A 97 -3.09 -22.26 -12.20
C ALA A 97 -3.28 -21.03 -13.11
N LYS A 98 -3.53 -19.86 -12.52
CA LYS A 98 -3.70 -18.58 -13.26
C LYS A 98 -2.38 -17.88 -13.54
N ARG A 99 -1.27 -18.32 -12.95
CA ARG A 99 0.04 -17.69 -13.07
C ARG A 99 1.12 -18.75 -13.30
N PRO A 100 1.24 -19.28 -14.54
CA PRO A 100 2.35 -20.16 -14.89
C PRO A 100 3.65 -19.48 -14.52
N TYR A 101 4.55 -20.20 -13.85
CA TYR A 101 5.86 -19.66 -13.51
C TYR A 101 6.55 -19.13 -14.76
N LYS A 102 7.02 -17.89 -14.69
CA LYS A 102 7.87 -17.27 -15.71
C LYS A 102 9.17 -16.89 -15.02
N PRO A 103 10.34 -17.19 -15.62
CA PRO A 103 11.61 -16.72 -15.08
C PRO A 103 11.60 -15.18 -14.99
N PRO A 104 12.31 -14.59 -14.00
CA PRO A 104 12.43 -13.15 -13.90
C PRO A 104 12.91 -12.53 -15.22
N PRO A 105 12.37 -11.39 -15.64
CA PRO A 105 12.83 -10.73 -16.85
C PRO A 105 14.31 -10.38 -16.71
N THR A 106 15.14 -10.80 -17.68
CA THR A 106 16.55 -10.44 -17.72
C THR A 106 16.69 -8.95 -18.00
N MET A 107 17.41 -8.23 -17.14
CA MET A 107 17.70 -6.83 -17.39
C MET A 107 18.72 -6.75 -18.54
N PRO A 108 18.43 -6.05 -19.65
CA PRO A 108 19.37 -5.94 -20.75
C PRO A 108 20.63 -5.22 -20.27
N SER A 109 21.80 -5.76 -20.60
CA SER A 109 23.13 -5.27 -20.22
C SER A 109 23.53 -3.94 -20.88
N ASN A 110 22.65 -3.37 -21.71
CA ASN A 110 22.99 -2.19 -22.51
C ASN A 110 23.19 -0.97 -21.62
N THR A 111 24.31 -0.28 -21.86
CA THR A 111 24.49 1.12 -21.46
C THR A 111 23.38 1.94 -22.10
N PHE A 112 22.46 2.44 -21.27
CA PHE A 112 21.31 3.19 -21.74
C PHE A 112 21.78 4.54 -22.30
N SER A 113 21.59 4.76 -23.60
CA SER A 113 21.93 6.02 -24.29
C SER A 113 20.95 7.16 -24.01
N VAL A 114 19.77 6.85 -23.48
CA VAL A 114 18.70 7.83 -23.26
C VAL A 114 18.78 8.34 -21.81
N PRO A 115 18.78 9.67 -21.58
CA PRO A 115 18.74 10.21 -20.23
C PRO A 115 17.48 9.75 -19.49
N PRO A 116 17.56 9.51 -18.18
CA PRO A 116 16.42 9.05 -17.40
C PRO A 116 15.31 10.09 -17.38
N LEU A 117 14.07 9.64 -17.25
CA LEU A 117 12.93 10.53 -17.06
C LEU A 117 13.09 11.30 -15.75
N VAL A 118 12.99 12.62 -15.82
CA VAL A 118 12.98 13.49 -14.64
C VAL A 118 11.58 14.06 -14.47
N ALA A 119 10.94 13.73 -13.36
CA ALA A 119 9.66 14.28 -12.96
C ALA A 119 9.87 15.51 -12.06
N GLU A 120 9.14 16.58 -12.37
CA GLU A 120 9.07 17.77 -11.54
C GLU A 120 8.15 17.55 -10.33
N THR A 121 8.36 18.35 -9.28
CA THR A 121 7.60 18.28 -8.03
C THR A 121 6.10 18.43 -8.25
N ASP A 122 5.67 19.34 -9.12
CA ASP A 122 4.25 19.55 -9.43
C ASP A 122 3.63 18.35 -10.15
N CYS A 123 4.39 17.68 -11.02
CA CYS A 123 3.97 16.44 -11.67
C CYS A 123 3.73 15.32 -10.64
N ILE A 124 4.63 15.15 -9.67
CA ILE A 124 4.47 14.17 -8.59
C ILE A 124 3.25 14.47 -7.73
N PHE A 125 3.05 15.75 -7.39
CA PHE A 125 1.88 16.16 -6.61
C PHE A 125 0.57 15.95 -7.38
N GLY A 126 0.56 16.25 -8.68
CA GLY A 126 -0.55 15.93 -9.58
C GLY A 126 -0.84 14.43 -9.65
N CYS A 127 0.20 13.60 -9.77
CA CYS A 127 0.07 12.14 -9.73
C CYS A 127 -0.55 11.66 -8.41
N LEU A 128 -0.10 12.19 -7.27
CA LEU A 128 -0.65 11.85 -5.94
C LEU A 128 -2.13 12.18 -5.85
N LYS A 129 -2.55 13.36 -6.33
CA LYS A 129 -3.96 13.79 -6.37
C LYS A 129 -4.82 12.99 -7.35
N SER A 130 -4.22 12.43 -8.39
CA SER A 130 -4.95 11.66 -9.41
C SER A 130 -5.39 10.27 -8.95
N PHE A 131 -4.86 9.76 -7.83
CA PHE A 131 -5.30 8.48 -7.30
C PHE A 131 -6.74 8.58 -6.79
N PRO A 132 -7.62 7.62 -7.17
CA PRO A 132 -8.96 7.57 -6.60
C PRO A 132 -8.93 7.47 -5.07
N THR A 133 -9.82 8.20 -4.42
CA THR A 133 -10.00 8.14 -2.97
C THR A 133 -10.27 6.69 -2.54
N GLY A 134 -9.60 6.25 -1.48
CA GLY A 134 -9.71 4.88 -0.98
C GLY A 134 -9.01 3.81 -1.81
N THR A 135 -8.10 4.22 -2.69
CA THR A 135 -7.17 3.29 -3.35
C THR A 135 -6.47 2.39 -2.33
N SER A 136 -6.41 1.10 -2.62
CA SER A 136 -5.78 0.12 -1.73
C SER A 136 -4.27 0.32 -1.65
N TYR A 137 -3.65 -0.20 -0.59
CA TYR A 137 -2.21 -0.12 -0.33
C TYR A 137 -1.49 -1.40 -0.79
N GLY A 138 -0.17 -1.30 -0.98
CA GLY A 138 0.68 -2.45 -1.27
C GLY A 138 1.13 -3.17 0.00
N ARG A 139 2.27 -3.86 -0.04
CA ARG A 139 2.83 -4.52 1.15
C ARG A 139 3.24 -3.54 2.26
N ASP A 140 3.50 -2.29 1.92
CA ASP A 140 4.00 -1.23 2.79
C ASP A 140 2.92 -0.52 3.63
N GLY A 141 1.64 -0.81 3.43
CA GLY A 141 0.56 -0.14 4.18
C GLY A 141 0.27 1.29 3.72
N LEU A 142 1.08 1.87 2.84
CA LEU A 142 0.96 3.27 2.43
C LEU A 142 -0.07 3.47 1.32
N ARG A 143 -0.93 4.48 1.50
CA ARG A 143 -1.88 4.97 0.48
C ARG A 143 -1.46 6.36 0.03
N ALA A 144 -1.88 6.75 -1.17
CA ALA A 144 -1.77 8.12 -1.65
C ALA A 144 -2.35 9.12 -0.62
N GLN A 145 -3.48 8.74 0.02
CA GLN A 145 -4.13 9.57 1.04
C GLN A 145 -3.21 9.87 2.24
N HIS A 146 -2.43 8.90 2.73
CA HIS A 146 -1.53 9.14 3.87
C HIS A 146 -0.47 10.19 3.52
N ILE A 147 0.04 10.13 2.28
CA ILE A 147 1.00 11.11 1.78
C ILE A 147 0.34 12.47 1.62
N LEU A 148 -0.84 12.52 1.00
CA LEU A 148 -1.60 13.77 0.83
C LEU A 148 -1.93 14.41 2.18
N ASP A 149 -2.30 13.62 3.19
CA ASP A 149 -2.59 14.10 4.53
C ASP A 149 -1.36 14.68 5.22
N ALA A 150 -0.18 14.05 5.03
CA ALA A 150 1.09 14.58 5.50
C ALA A 150 1.48 15.91 4.80
N LEU A 151 0.98 16.14 3.58
CA LEU A 151 1.20 17.35 2.80
C LEU A 151 0.18 18.47 3.06
N ARG A 152 -0.85 18.26 3.88
CA ARG A 152 -1.93 19.25 4.13
C ARG A 152 -1.48 20.53 4.85
N GLY A 153 -0.23 20.60 5.34
CA GLY A 153 0.38 21.83 5.84
C GLY A 153 0.85 22.73 4.70
N GLU A 154 -0.08 23.29 3.93
CA GLU A 154 0.22 24.14 2.79
C GLU A 154 1.11 25.34 3.21
N GLY A 155 2.25 25.51 2.54
CA GLY A 155 3.26 26.53 2.89
C GLY A 155 4.22 26.16 4.03
N SER A 156 4.06 25.01 4.69
CA SER A 156 5.04 24.53 5.68
C SER A 156 6.32 24.05 5.00
N ALA A 157 7.48 24.49 5.50
CA ALA A 157 8.79 24.03 5.03
C ALA A 157 8.89 22.50 5.03
N THR A 158 8.34 21.84 6.07
CA THR A 158 8.34 20.38 6.20
C THR A 158 7.53 19.69 5.10
N ALA A 159 6.37 20.24 4.70
CA ALA A 159 5.55 19.65 3.64
C ALA A 159 6.23 19.80 2.27
N ILE A 160 6.86 20.95 2.02
CA ILE A 160 7.65 21.22 0.82
C ILE A 160 8.84 20.26 0.74
N ASP A 161 9.60 20.11 1.82
CA ASP A 161 10.78 19.24 1.87
C ASP A 161 10.39 17.76 1.76
N LEU A 162 9.26 17.35 2.34
CA LEU A 162 8.72 16.00 2.16
C LEU A 162 8.41 15.74 0.69
N LEU A 163 7.71 16.66 0.02
CA LEU A 163 7.36 16.50 -1.39
C LEU A 163 8.61 16.49 -2.29
N LYS A 164 9.60 17.33 -2.02
CA LYS A 164 10.91 17.29 -2.69
C LYS A 164 11.62 15.96 -2.47
N THR A 165 11.62 15.44 -1.25
CA THR A 165 12.22 14.14 -0.91
C THR A 165 11.54 13.00 -1.67
N ILE A 166 10.20 12.98 -1.69
CA ILE A 166 9.42 12.01 -2.49
C ILE A 166 9.79 12.14 -3.97
N THR A 167 9.89 13.35 -4.50
CA THR A 167 10.28 13.61 -5.90
C THR A 167 11.67 13.02 -6.19
N SER A 168 12.65 13.25 -5.31
CA SER A 168 14.00 12.68 -5.44
C SER A 168 13.99 11.15 -5.44
N VAL A 169 13.21 10.51 -4.56
CA VAL A 169 13.08 9.04 -4.54
C VAL A 169 12.47 8.51 -5.84
N ILE A 170 11.42 9.17 -6.35
CA ILE A 170 10.78 8.76 -7.61
C ILE A 170 11.74 8.94 -8.79
N ASN A 171 12.46 10.05 -8.86
CA ASN A 171 13.47 10.29 -9.91
C ASN A 171 14.62 9.29 -9.84
N PHE A 172 15.06 8.90 -8.64
CA PHE A 172 16.04 7.84 -8.46
C PHE A 172 15.57 6.51 -9.07
N TRP A 173 14.29 6.15 -8.86
CA TRP A 173 13.73 4.92 -9.42
C TRP A 173 13.44 5.02 -10.92
N LEU A 174 13.04 6.20 -11.42
CA LEU A 174 12.92 6.48 -12.85
C LEU A 174 14.28 6.39 -13.55
N ALA A 175 15.36 6.76 -12.85
CA ALA A 175 16.73 6.53 -13.28
C ALA A 175 17.18 5.07 -13.19
N ARG A 176 16.25 4.13 -12.91
CA ARG A 176 16.49 2.69 -12.77
C ARG A 176 17.44 2.36 -11.62
N MET A 177 17.61 3.28 -10.69
CA MET A 177 18.43 3.08 -9.50
C MET A 177 17.52 2.58 -8.38
N CYS A 178 17.68 1.32 -8.00
CA CYS A 178 17.06 0.74 -6.83
C CYS A 178 18.06 -0.26 -6.24
N SER A 179 18.29 -0.20 -4.93
CA SER A 179 19.17 -1.17 -4.28
C SER A 179 18.63 -2.58 -4.52
N PRO A 180 19.46 -3.58 -4.89
CA PRO A 180 19.02 -4.95 -5.10
C PRO A 180 18.25 -5.52 -3.90
N ILE A 181 18.61 -5.10 -2.68
CA ILE A 181 17.95 -5.52 -1.42
C ILE A 181 16.48 -5.03 -1.39
N LEU A 182 16.20 -3.84 -1.92
CA LEU A 182 14.85 -3.25 -1.95
C LEU A 182 14.09 -3.60 -3.21
N ALA A 183 14.78 -3.96 -4.29
CA ALA A 183 14.18 -4.15 -5.61
C ALA A 183 13.07 -5.21 -5.57
N GLU A 184 13.30 -6.34 -4.93
CA GLU A 184 12.29 -7.39 -4.81
C GLU A 184 11.08 -6.92 -3.99
N PHE A 185 11.31 -6.29 -2.84
CA PHE A 185 10.24 -5.77 -1.99
C PHE A 185 9.37 -4.74 -2.73
N VAL A 186 10.01 -3.78 -3.39
CA VAL A 186 9.35 -2.68 -4.13
C VAL A 186 8.62 -3.20 -5.37
N ALA A 187 9.20 -4.18 -6.08
CA ALA A 187 8.60 -4.80 -7.25
C ALA A 187 7.49 -5.80 -6.89
N SER A 188 7.48 -6.31 -5.65
CA SER A 188 6.46 -7.24 -5.16
C SER A 188 5.09 -6.57 -5.03
N ALA A 189 4.06 -7.41 -5.05
CA ALA A 189 2.69 -6.99 -4.80
C ALA A 189 1.94 -8.13 -4.09
N PRO A 190 1.32 -7.89 -2.91
CA PRO A 190 0.45 -8.88 -2.30
C PRO A 190 -0.70 -9.24 -3.24
N LEU A 191 -1.08 -10.51 -3.25
CA LEU A 191 -2.22 -11.03 -4.00
C LEU A 191 -3.42 -11.14 -3.08
N THR A 192 -4.51 -10.47 -3.44
CA THR A 192 -5.82 -10.62 -2.82
C THR A 192 -6.69 -11.48 -3.73
N PRO A 193 -7.03 -12.72 -3.34
CA PRO A 193 -7.91 -13.57 -4.13
C PRO A 193 -9.37 -13.16 -3.91
N LEU A 194 -10.01 -12.55 -4.89
CA LEU A 194 -11.45 -12.22 -4.79
C LEU A 194 -12.29 -13.35 -5.36
N PHE A 195 -13.38 -13.70 -4.70
CA PHE A 195 -14.37 -14.59 -5.31
C PHE A 195 -15.05 -13.89 -6.48
N LYS A 196 -15.24 -14.64 -7.56
CA LYS A 196 -16.17 -14.31 -8.64
C LYS A 196 -17.56 -14.87 -8.31
N GLN A 197 -18.55 -14.46 -9.10
CA GLN A 197 -19.90 -15.00 -9.03
C GLN A 197 -20.00 -16.46 -9.50
N ASP A 198 -19.03 -16.96 -10.27
CA ASP A 198 -18.96 -18.32 -10.82
C ASP A 198 -18.15 -19.28 -9.93
N ASN A 199 -17.96 -18.97 -8.64
CA ASN A 199 -17.05 -19.65 -7.70
C ASN A 199 -15.56 -19.66 -8.12
N GLY A 200 -15.17 -19.00 -9.20
CA GLY A 200 -13.76 -18.83 -9.56
C GLY A 200 -13.06 -17.76 -8.72
N VAL A 201 -11.72 -17.79 -8.67
CA VAL A 201 -10.92 -16.77 -7.96
C VAL A 201 -10.34 -15.74 -8.93
N ARG A 202 -10.46 -14.44 -8.66
CA ARG A 202 -9.76 -13.38 -9.39
C ARG A 202 -8.57 -12.87 -8.56
N PRO A 203 -7.32 -13.12 -8.96
CA PRO A 203 -6.17 -12.53 -8.28
C PRO A 203 -6.11 -11.02 -8.53
N ILE A 204 -6.03 -10.23 -7.46
CA ILE A 204 -5.75 -8.80 -7.51
C ILE A 204 -4.36 -8.55 -6.92
N ALA A 205 -3.45 -7.99 -7.72
CA ALA A 205 -2.13 -7.58 -7.27
C ALA A 205 -2.10 -6.07 -7.05
N ILE A 206 -1.72 -5.62 -5.85
CA ILE A 206 -1.64 -4.18 -5.54
C ILE A 206 -0.19 -3.83 -5.22
N GLY A 207 0.43 -3.03 -6.10
CA GLY A 207 1.78 -2.53 -5.86
C GLY A 207 1.83 -1.47 -4.76
N THR A 208 3.03 -1.23 -4.22
CA THR A 208 3.30 -0.09 -3.33
C THR A 208 2.90 1.23 -3.99
N ILE A 209 2.67 2.27 -3.19
CA ILE A 209 2.36 3.59 -3.74
C ILE A 209 3.52 4.12 -4.59
N TRP A 210 4.75 3.84 -4.19
CA TRP A 210 5.97 4.22 -4.89
C TRP A 210 6.05 3.65 -6.30
N ARG A 211 5.82 2.33 -6.46
CA ARG A 211 5.80 1.67 -7.78
C ARG A 211 4.70 2.22 -8.67
N ARG A 212 3.53 2.54 -8.09
CA ARG A 212 2.41 3.13 -8.82
C ARG A 212 2.70 4.57 -9.25
N LEU A 213 3.36 5.38 -8.42
CA LEU A 213 3.80 6.73 -8.77
C LEU A 213 4.78 6.71 -9.95
N VAL A 214 5.81 5.86 -9.91
CA VAL A 214 6.76 5.70 -11.03
C VAL A 214 6.01 5.34 -12.33
N SER A 215 5.10 4.37 -12.27
CA SER A 215 4.30 3.97 -13.43
C SER A 215 3.40 5.08 -13.97
N MET A 216 2.82 5.90 -13.08
CA MET A 216 1.97 7.03 -13.46
C MET A 216 2.79 8.14 -14.11
N CYS A 217 3.95 8.50 -13.55
CA CYS A 217 4.84 9.52 -14.12
C CYS A 217 5.28 9.13 -15.53
N GLY A 218 5.73 7.89 -15.73
CA GLY A 218 6.08 7.39 -17.06
C GLY A 218 4.90 7.40 -18.03
N SER A 219 3.69 7.08 -17.56
CA SER A 219 2.48 7.10 -18.39
C SER A 219 2.03 8.51 -18.77
N GLN A 220 2.21 9.51 -17.89
CA GLN A 220 1.88 10.91 -18.19
C GLN A 220 2.88 11.53 -19.17
N PHE A 221 4.17 11.24 -19.00
CA PHE A 221 5.19 11.66 -19.95
C PHE A 221 4.94 11.13 -21.37
N ASN A 222 4.48 9.89 -21.49
CA ASN A 222 4.19 9.32 -22.81
C ASN A 222 2.96 9.96 -23.48
N ARG A 223 2.02 10.53 -22.71
CA ARG A 223 0.85 11.23 -23.25
C ARG A 223 1.14 12.67 -23.67
N SER A 224 2.10 13.34 -23.03
CA SER A 224 2.53 14.68 -23.45
C SER A 224 3.42 14.67 -24.70
N TRP A 225 3.86 13.48 -25.15
CA TRP A 225 4.71 13.28 -26.34
C TRP A 225 4.03 12.56 -27.50
N THR A 226 2.76 12.18 -27.37
CA THR A 226 1.95 11.74 -28.51
C THR A 226 1.23 12.95 -29.13
N PRO A 227 1.56 13.35 -30.38
CA PRO A 227 0.90 14.47 -31.07
C PRO A 227 -0.58 14.22 -31.34
#